data_AF-A0A7Y3FUJ9-F1
#
_entry.id   AF-A0A7Y3FUJ9-F1
#
_cell.length_a   1.000
_cell.length_b   1.000
_cell.length_c   1.000
_cell.angle_alpha   90.00
_cell.angle_beta   90.00
_cell.angle_gamma   90.00
#
_symmetry.space_group_name_H-M   'P 1'
#
loop_
_entity.id
_entity.type
_entity.pdbx_description
1 polymer ?
#
loop_
_entity_poly.entity_id
_entity_poly.type
_entity_poly.pdbx_seq_one_letter_code
_entity_poly.pdbx_strand_id
1 'polypeptide(L)' 'SKPGLRKYAGSDDMPRVLNGLGVAIVSTSHGVMTSKRAKKENVGGEVLCYVY' A
#
# COMPACT_ATOMS: atom_id res chain seq x y z
N SER A 1 -6.62 6.40 -2.01
CA SER A 1 -6.36 7.80 -1.67
C SER A 1 -7.32 8.71 -2.43
N LYS A 2 -7.73 9.85 -1.86
CA LYS A 2 -8.59 10.86 -2.55
C LYS A 2 -7.93 12.24 -2.43
N PRO A 3 -8.08 13.14 -3.42
CA PRO A 3 -7.66 14.54 -3.27
C PRO A 3 -8.28 15.14 -1.99
N GLY A 4 -7.46 15.74 -1.12
CA GLY A 4 -7.88 16.29 0.17
C GLY A 4 -7.81 15.32 1.36
N LEU A 5 -7.64 14.01 1.13
CA LEU A 5 -7.40 13.02 2.19
C LEU A 5 -6.43 11.95 1.70
N ARG A 6 -5.13 12.29 1.74
CA ARG A 6 -4.06 11.39 1.35
C ARG A 6 -3.85 10.34 2.45
N LYS A 7 -3.70 9.07 2.04
CA LYS A 7 -3.39 7.97 2.95
C LYS A 7 -2.00 7.44 2.63
N TYR A 8 -1.07 7.62 3.54
CA TYR A 8 0.26 7.04 3.48
C TYR A 8 0.40 5.93 4.52
N ALA A 9 1.17 4.90 4.20
CA ALA A 9 1.51 3.81 5.10
C ALA A 9 3.02 3.61 5.11
N GLY A 10 3.59 3.46 6.31
CA GLY A 10 4.95 2.93 6.47
C GLY A 10 5.02 1.47 6.05
N SER A 11 6.23 0.96 5.80
CA SER A 11 6.45 -0.44 5.43
C SER A 11 5.89 -1.42 6.47
N ASP A 12 6.03 -1.10 7.75
CA ASP A 12 5.52 -1.91 8.87
C ASP A 12 3.99 -1.86 8.97
N ASP A 13 3.42 -0.68 8.73
CA ASP A 13 1.98 -0.38 8.79
C ASP A 13 1.23 -0.69 7.49
N MET A 14 1.86 -1.43 6.57
CA MET A 14 1.24 -1.78 5.29
C MET A 14 -0.10 -2.51 5.50
N PRO A 15 -1.19 -2.03 4.87
CA PRO A 15 -2.51 -2.59 5.10
C PRO A 15 -2.62 -4.01 4.55
N ARG A 16 -3.16 -4.91 5.38
CA ARG A 16 -3.62 -6.24 4.96
C ARG A 16 -5.07 -6.15 4.51
N VAL A 17 -5.35 -6.60 3.30
CA VAL A 17 -6.70 -6.61 2.72
C VAL A 17 -7.29 -8.01 2.85
N LEU A 18 -8.49 -8.13 3.43
CA LEU A 18 -9.22 -9.41 3.59
C LEU A 18 -8.32 -10.57 4.09
N ASN A 19 -7.53 -10.35 5.14
CA ASN A 19 -6.61 -11.35 5.69
C ASN A 19 -5.62 -11.96 4.66
N GLY A 20 -5.32 -11.24 3.59
CA GLY A 20 -4.41 -11.67 2.52
C GLY A 20 -5.09 -12.17 1.24
N LEU A 21 -6.43 -12.17 1.20
CA LEU A 21 -7.20 -12.53 0.01
C LEU A 21 -7.33 -11.36 -0.99
N GLY A 22 -7.15 -10.12 -0.52
CA GLY A 22 -7.13 -8.93 -1.39
C GLY A 22 -5.74 -8.32 -1.55
N VAL A 23 -5.63 -7.32 -2.42
CA VAL A 23 -4.39 -6.60 -2.70
C VAL A 23 -4.59 -5.10 -2.48
N ALA A 24 -3.69 -4.49 -1.73
CA ALA A 24 -3.57 -3.02 -1.68
C ALA A 24 -2.50 -2.59 -2.70
N ILE A 25 -2.85 -1.62 -3.55
CA ILE A 25 -1.92 -1.00 -4.48
C ILE A 25 -1.36 0.26 -3.83
N VAL A 26 -0.04 0.37 -3.80
CA VAL A 26 0.69 1.42 -3.09
C VAL A 26 1.67 2.09 -4.05
N SER A 27 1.67 3.41 -4.07
CA SER A 27 2.67 4.21 -4.77
C SER A 27 3.83 4.49 -3.82
N THR A 28 5.01 3.92 -4.10
CA THR A 28 6.22 4.13 -3.31
C THR A 28 7.25 4.94 -4.10
N SER A 29 8.37 5.28 -3.45
CA SER A 29 9.52 5.91 -4.14
C SER A 29 10.19 5.00 -5.17
N HIS A 30 9.90 3.70 -5.14
CA HIS A 30 10.44 2.69 -6.06
C HIS A 30 9.41 2.29 -7.15
N GLY A 31 8.33 3.07 -7.28
CA GLY A 31 7.25 2.83 -8.24
C GLY A 31 5.99 2.28 -7.60
N VAL A 32 5.02 1.90 -8.44
CA VAL A 32 3.74 1.35 -7.99
C VAL A 32 3.86 -0.16 -7.79
N MET A 33 3.47 -0.65 -6.61
CA MET A 33 3.58 -2.05 -6.24
C MET A 33 2.50 -2.49 -5.25
N THR A 34 2.46 -3.79 -4.94
CA THR A 34 1.54 -4.34 -3.94
C THR A 34 2.04 -4.09 -2.52
N SER A 35 1.15 -3.98 -1.54
CA SER A 35 1.53 -3.78 -0.13
C SER A 35 2.44 -4.89 0.40
N LYS A 36 2.27 -6.13 -0.08
CA LYS A 36 3.15 -7.27 0.26
C LYS A 36 4.57 -7.07 -0.24
N ARG A 37 4.73 -6.54 -1.47
CA ARG A 37 6.06 -6.24 -2.03
C ARG A 37 6.69 -5.04 -1.34
N ALA A 38 5.92 -3.98 -1.12
CA ALA A 38 6.38 -2.80 -0.38
C ALA A 38 6.89 -3.16 1.02
N LYS A 39 6.18 -4.04 1.75
CA LYS A 39 6.61 -4.56 3.05
C LYS A 39 7.90 -5.40 2.95
N LYS A 40 8.04 -6.23 1.91
CA LYS A 40 9.26 -7.02 1.67
C LYS A 40 10.48 -6.15 1.36
N GLU A 41 10.30 -5.08 0.60
CA GLU A 41 11.35 -4.13 0.24
C GLU A 41 11.60 -3.08 1.34
N ASN A 42 10.84 -3.12 2.44
CA ASN A 42 10.87 -2.18 3.54
C ASN A 42 10.68 -0.71 3.11
N VAL A 43 9.75 -0.48 2.18
CA VAL A 43 9.44 0.86 1.64
C VAL A 43 7.97 1.21 1.90
N GLY A 44 7.73 2.42 2.41
CA GLY A 44 6.40 3.01 2.59
C GLY A 44 5.83 3.66 1.32
N GLY A 45 4.59 4.11 1.36
CA GLY A 45 4.00 4.81 0.23
C GLY A 45 2.55 5.26 0.40
N GLU A 46 2.01 5.87 -0.64
CA GLU A 46 0.60 6.28 -0.71
C GLU A 46 -0.28 5.09 -1.08
N VAL A 47 -1.31 4.81 -0.27
CA VAL A 47 -2.28 3.75 -0.57
C VAL A 47 -3.30 4.26 -1.58
N LEU A 48 -3.17 3.80 -2.82
CA LEU A 48 -3.98 4.24 -3.95
C LEU A 48 -5.38 3.64 -3.88
N CYS A 49 -5.47 2.31 -3.83
CA CYS A 49 -6.73 1.59 -3.78
C CYS A 49 -6.56 0.19 -3.18
N TYR A 50 -7.70 -0.42 -2.89
CA TYR A 50 -7.83 -1.81 -2.48
C TYR A 50 -8.59 -2.54 -3.57
N VAL A 51 -8.10 -3.72 -3.94
CA VAL A 51 -8.77 -4.65 -4.86
C VAL A 51 -9.14 -5.89 -4.05
N TYR A 52 -10.41 -6.27 -4.12
CA TYR A 52 -11.00 -7.44 -3.51
C TYR A 52 -12.21 -7.92 -4.32
#